data_AF-A0A4P9YW96-F1
#
_entry.id   AF-A0A4P9YW96-F1
#
_cell.length_a   1.000
_cell.length_b   1.000
_cell.length_c   1.000
_cell.angle_alpha   90.00
_cell.angle_beta   90.00
_cell.angle_gamma   90.00
#
_symmetry.space_group_name_H-M   'P 1'
#
loop_
_entity.id
_entity.type
_entity.pdbx_description
1 polymer ?
#
loop_
_entity_poly.entity_id
_entity_poly.type
_entity_poly.pdbx_seq_one_letter_code
_entity_poly.pdbx_strand_id
1 'polypeptide(L)'
;MTPPRLLPLRLSRQLTRSAVSVQPRRYQSSSSTPMRILSGIQPTGIPQLGNYLGALRNWIDLQARPAPADTISHDGGSGTDIFYCIVDLHALTVPRPPAELQRGIRDMARVLLACGVDPRRSHLFVQSEVPEHSELAWILGCQTPMGWLNRMTQWKVAIDEARDHAVDTVEHPYANRYH
;
A
#
# COMPACT_ATOMS: atom_id res chain seq x y z
N MET A 1 -82.62 42.13 -16.26
CA MET A 1 -81.87 40.87 -16.42
C MET A 1 -80.54 41.18 -17.10
N THR A 2 -79.49 41.24 -16.28
CA THR A 2 -78.08 41.41 -16.69
C THR A 2 -77.28 40.72 -15.59
N PRO A 3 -76.52 39.65 -15.86
CA PRO A 3 -75.81 38.94 -14.80
C PRO A 3 -74.59 39.74 -14.31
N PRO A 4 -74.31 39.77 -12.99
CA PRO A 4 -73.11 40.42 -12.47
C PRO A 4 -71.84 39.63 -12.85
N ARG A 5 -70.82 40.39 -13.26
CA ARG A 5 -69.51 39.93 -13.75
C ARG A 5 -68.73 39.17 -12.67
N LEU A 6 -68.21 37.98 -13.03
CA LEU A 6 -67.29 37.18 -12.21
C LEU A 6 -65.92 37.88 -12.10
N LEU A 7 -65.46 38.13 -10.88
CA LEU A 7 -64.07 38.51 -10.59
C LEU A 7 -63.19 37.23 -10.58
N PRO A 8 -62.00 37.23 -11.22
CA PRO A 8 -61.12 36.07 -11.15
C PRO A 8 -60.48 35.98 -9.75
N LEU A 9 -60.68 34.84 -9.10
CA LEU A 9 -59.95 34.45 -7.89
C LEU A 9 -58.45 34.34 -8.23
N ARG A 10 -57.64 35.30 -7.79
CA ARG A 10 -56.17 35.18 -7.79
C ARG A 10 -55.78 34.15 -6.73
N LEU A 11 -55.40 32.95 -7.17
CA LEU A 11 -54.82 31.93 -6.30
C LEU A 11 -53.41 32.38 -5.90
N SER A 12 -53.26 32.91 -4.70
CA SER A 12 -51.97 33.26 -4.09
C SER A 12 -51.17 31.99 -3.81
N ARG A 13 -50.35 31.55 -4.77
CA ARG A 13 -49.37 30.48 -4.57
C ARG A 13 -48.18 31.03 -3.78
N GLN A 14 -48.35 31.19 -2.48
CA GLN A 14 -47.21 31.36 -1.57
C GLN A 14 -46.61 29.98 -1.29
N LEU A 15 -45.72 29.53 -2.17
CA LEU A 15 -44.75 28.48 -1.85
C LEU A 15 -43.44 29.18 -1.49
N THR A 16 -43.31 29.59 -0.22
CA THR A 16 -42.02 29.98 0.34
C THR A 16 -41.16 28.72 0.46
N ARG A 17 -40.42 28.43 -0.61
CA ARG A 17 -39.37 27.42 -0.60
C ARG A 17 -38.23 27.99 0.23
N SER A 18 -38.22 27.72 1.54
CA SER A 18 -37.07 28.00 2.39
C SER A 18 -35.87 27.26 1.82
N ALA A 19 -35.01 28.00 1.11
CA ALA A 19 -33.72 27.52 0.67
C ALA A 19 -32.87 27.36 1.93
N VAL A 20 -32.73 26.12 2.41
CA VAL A 20 -31.71 25.77 3.38
C VAL A 20 -30.37 26.04 2.70
N SER A 21 -29.73 27.14 3.09
CA SER A 21 -28.35 27.44 2.71
C SER A 21 -27.46 26.40 3.38
N VAL A 22 -27.16 25.32 2.66
CA VAL A 22 -26.08 24.40 3.02
C VAL A 22 -24.78 25.14 2.72
N GLN A 23 -24.31 25.92 3.69
CA GLN A 23 -22.96 26.45 3.60
C GLN A 23 -21.98 25.27 3.58
N PRO A 24 -21.05 25.19 2.62
CA PRO A 24 -20.02 24.17 2.65
C PRO A 24 -19.23 24.38 3.94
N ARG A 25 -19.23 23.37 4.83
CA ARG A 25 -18.34 23.36 5.99
C ARG A 25 -16.93 23.48 5.43
N ARG A 26 -16.34 24.66 5.57
CA ARG A 26 -14.92 24.87 5.32
C ARG A 26 -14.22 23.94 6.31
N TYR A 27 -13.63 22.85 5.82
CA TYR A 27 -12.78 22.00 6.64
C TYR A 27 -11.62 22.88 7.09
N GLN A 28 -11.69 23.39 8.33
CA GLN A 28 -10.58 24.06 8.95
C GLN A 28 -9.55 22.96 9.21
N SER A 29 -8.53 22.88 8.36
CA SER A 29 -7.41 21.97 8.54
C SER A 29 -6.53 22.48 9.68
N SER A 30 -7.00 22.32 10.92
CA SER A 30 -6.13 22.36 12.10
C SER A 30 -5.55 20.96 12.40
N SER A 31 -5.57 20.05 11.43
CA SER A 31 -5.00 18.72 11.57
C SER A 31 -3.54 18.75 11.19
N SER A 32 -2.66 18.75 12.18
CA SER A 32 -1.34 18.17 12.06
C SER A 32 -1.46 16.72 11.58
N THR A 33 -1.40 16.48 10.28
CA THR A 33 -1.47 15.12 9.77
C THR A 33 -0.18 14.39 10.16
N PRO A 34 -0.26 13.24 10.85
CA PRO A 34 0.92 12.45 11.19
C PRO A 34 1.70 12.12 9.92
N MET A 35 3.00 12.41 9.91
CA MET A 35 3.89 11.95 8.85
C MET A 35 4.08 10.44 9.02
N ARG A 36 3.81 9.66 7.98
CA ARG A 36 3.98 8.20 7.99
C ARG A 36 4.89 7.74 6.87
N ILE A 37 5.80 6.84 7.19
CA ILE A 37 6.74 6.23 6.25
C ILE A 37 6.50 4.72 6.28
N LEU A 38 6.22 4.13 5.11
CA LEU A 38 6.16 2.68 4.92
C LEU A 38 7.28 2.25 3.98
N SER A 39 8.05 1.23 4.36
CA SER A 39 9.09 0.65 3.52
C SER A 39 9.11 -0.87 3.68
N GLY A 40 9.26 -1.58 2.56
CA GLY A 40 9.23 -3.04 2.51
C GLY A 40 10.53 -3.64 2.00
N ILE A 41 10.93 -4.79 2.55
CA ILE A 41 12.07 -5.58 2.05
C ILE A 41 11.66 -7.05 1.88
N GLN A 42 11.95 -7.64 0.71
CA GLN A 42 11.66 -9.05 0.47
C GLN A 42 12.67 -9.94 1.22
N PRO A 43 12.23 -11.07 1.81
CA PRO A 43 13.11 -12.04 2.46
C PRO A 43 13.88 -12.91 1.43
N THR A 44 14.49 -12.29 0.41
CA THR A 44 15.27 -12.99 -0.63
C THR A 44 16.73 -13.11 -0.21
N GLY A 45 17.03 -14.15 0.57
CA GLY A 45 18.40 -14.45 1.00
C GLY A 45 18.99 -13.41 1.96
N ILE A 46 20.30 -13.50 2.18
CA ILE A 46 21.04 -12.59 3.07
C ILE A 46 21.24 -11.24 2.35
N PRO A 47 20.86 -10.10 2.96
CA PRO A 47 21.09 -8.79 2.37
C PRO A 47 22.56 -8.59 1.99
N GLN A 48 22.81 -8.30 0.72
CA GLN A 48 24.15 -7.98 0.23
C GLN A 48 24.52 -6.53 0.59
N LEU A 49 25.81 -6.19 0.50
CA LEU A 49 26.31 -4.83 0.81
C LEU A 49 25.57 -3.72 0.04
N GLY A 50 25.14 -4.01 -1.20
CA GLY A 50 24.33 -3.11 -2.01
C GLY A 50 22.98 -2.76 -1.36
N ASN A 51 22.30 -3.74 -0.75
CA ASN A 51 21.03 -3.51 -0.04
C ASN A 51 21.24 -2.65 1.21
N TYR A 52 22.36 -2.89 1.93
CA TYR A 52 22.72 -2.10 3.11
C TYR A 52 22.96 -0.62 2.75
N LEU A 53 23.81 -0.37 1.76
CA LEU A 53 24.19 0.99 1.35
C LEU A 53 23.06 1.72 0.62
N GLY A 54 22.22 1.00 -0.13
CA GLY A 54 21.16 1.58 -0.95
C GLY A 54 19.88 1.93 -0.20
N ALA A 55 19.51 1.16 0.83
CA ALA A 55 18.23 1.34 1.53
C ALA A 55 18.35 1.28 3.06
N LEU A 56 19.08 0.31 3.59
CA LEU A 56 19.07 0.03 5.03
C LEU A 56 19.70 1.16 5.86
N ARG A 57 20.78 1.78 5.37
CA ARG A 57 21.37 2.96 6.00
C ARG A 57 20.36 4.09 6.15
N ASN A 58 19.60 4.36 5.09
CA ASN A 58 18.56 5.39 5.12
C ASN A 58 17.44 5.04 6.13
N TRP A 59 17.10 3.76 6.28
CA TRP A 59 16.13 3.33 7.30
C TRP A 59 16.63 3.64 8.71
N ILE A 60 17.90 3.37 8.98
CA ILE A 60 18.52 3.71 10.28
C ILE A 60 18.48 5.22 10.52
N ASP A 61 18.86 6.03 9.52
CA ASP A 61 18.88 7.48 9.63
C ASP A 61 17.47 8.09 9.81
N LEU A 62 16.44 7.51 9.18
CA LEU A 62 15.05 7.96 9.30
C LEU A 62 14.51 7.82 10.73
N GLN A 63 14.91 6.79 11.47
CA GLN A 63 14.50 6.58 12.88
C GLN A 63 15.08 7.62 13.84
N ALA A 64 16.13 8.33 13.45
CA ALA A 64 16.76 9.38 14.24
C ALA A 64 16.25 10.78 13.87
N ARG A 65 15.48 10.92 12.80
CA ARG A 65 15.08 12.21 12.26
C ARG A 65 13.97 12.83 13.12
N PRO A 66 14.14 14.06 13.62
CA PRO A 66 13.06 14.75 14.32
C PRO A 66 11.90 15.01 13.36
N ALA A 67 10.68 14.73 13.82
CA ALA A 67 9.49 15.13 13.07
C ALA A 67 9.31 16.65 13.14
N PRO A 68 8.64 17.25 12.15
CA PRO A 68 8.20 18.65 12.24
C PRO A 68 7.44 18.89 13.55
N ALA A 69 7.64 20.05 14.17
CA ALA A 69 7.14 20.36 15.53
C ALA A 69 5.59 20.32 15.63
N ASP A 70 4.91 20.46 14.50
CA ASP A 70 3.47 20.33 14.38
C ASP A 70 3.02 18.87 14.21
N THR A 71 3.88 17.90 13.94
CA THR A 71 3.48 16.50 13.69
C THR A 71 3.25 15.72 14.99
N ILE A 72 2.01 15.26 15.18
CA ILE A 72 1.63 14.38 16.30
C ILE A 72 1.72 12.93 15.83
N SER A 73 2.52 12.12 16.50
CA SER A 73 2.61 10.67 16.26
C SER A 73 1.41 9.94 16.86
N HIS A 74 1.13 8.73 16.38
CA HIS A 74 0.05 7.87 16.87
C HIS A 74 0.09 7.57 18.38
N ASP A 75 1.25 7.66 19.02
CA ASP A 75 1.46 7.46 20.47
C ASP A 75 1.28 8.75 21.31
N GLY A 76 0.95 9.88 20.68
CA GLY A 76 0.79 11.17 21.34
C GLY A 76 2.08 11.98 21.51
N GLY A 77 3.22 11.50 21.01
CA GLY A 77 4.49 12.24 20.97
C GLY A 77 4.65 13.14 19.73
N SER A 78 5.76 13.90 19.67
CA SER A 78 6.20 14.55 18.42
C SER A 78 7.09 13.59 17.63
N GLY A 79 6.61 13.08 16.50
CA GLY A 79 7.29 11.98 15.82
C GLY A 79 6.71 11.61 14.46
N THR A 80 7.52 10.91 13.66
CA THR A 80 7.14 10.30 12.38
C THR A 80 6.84 8.83 12.62
N ASP A 81 5.70 8.33 12.16
CA ASP A 81 5.37 6.91 12.28
C ASP A 81 6.11 6.14 11.19
N ILE A 82 7.04 5.27 11.57
CA ILE A 82 7.86 4.49 10.63
C ILE A 82 7.43 3.04 10.67
N PHE A 83 7.14 2.48 9.50
CA PHE A 83 6.71 1.10 9.30
C PHE A 83 7.67 0.38 8.36
N TYR A 84 8.33 -0.64 8.89
CA TYR A 84 9.19 -1.56 8.14
C TYR A 84 8.51 -2.91 8.02
N CYS A 85 8.34 -3.37 6.79
CA CYS A 85 7.62 -4.59 6.48
C CYS A 85 8.55 -5.62 5.82
N ILE A 86 8.61 -6.82 6.37
CA ILE A 86 9.19 -7.98 5.68
C ILE A 86 8.10 -8.51 4.74
N VAL A 87 8.26 -8.24 3.45
CA VAL A 87 7.23 -8.51 2.44
C VAL A 87 7.31 -9.94 1.90
N ASP A 88 6.90 -10.90 2.72
CA ASP A 88 6.95 -12.33 2.43
C ASP A 88 5.90 -12.79 1.40
N LEU A 89 4.71 -12.18 1.37
CA LEU A 89 3.74 -12.46 0.30
C LEU A 89 4.27 -12.05 -1.07
N HIS A 90 5.03 -10.94 -1.16
CA HIS A 90 5.70 -10.56 -2.39
C HIS A 90 6.82 -11.53 -2.80
N ALA A 91 7.39 -12.30 -1.87
CA ALA A 91 8.39 -13.30 -2.20
C ALA A 91 7.78 -14.58 -2.81
N LEU A 92 6.47 -14.81 -2.61
CA LEU A 92 5.73 -15.97 -3.15
C LEU A 92 5.42 -15.86 -4.65
N THR A 93 5.63 -14.70 -5.27
CA THR A 93 5.41 -14.53 -6.72
C THR A 93 6.42 -15.29 -7.57
N VAL A 94 7.51 -15.78 -6.96
CA VAL A 94 8.51 -16.66 -7.56
C VAL A 94 8.51 -17.98 -6.78
N PRO A 95 8.59 -19.15 -7.45
CA PRO A 95 8.64 -20.45 -6.77
C PRO A 95 9.78 -20.53 -5.77
N ARG A 96 9.47 -20.91 -4.52
CA ARG A 96 10.46 -21.12 -3.45
C ARG A 96 10.04 -22.27 -2.53
N PRO A 97 10.99 -23.06 -2.00
CA PRO A 97 10.68 -24.04 -0.97
C PRO A 97 10.15 -23.36 0.31
N PRO A 98 9.04 -23.84 0.91
CA PRO A 98 8.44 -23.20 2.08
C PRO A 98 9.41 -23.04 3.26
N ALA A 99 10.26 -24.05 3.49
CA ALA A 99 11.25 -24.02 4.56
C ALA A 99 12.29 -22.89 4.39
N GLU A 100 12.65 -22.56 3.14
CA GLU A 100 13.59 -21.50 2.85
C GLU A 100 12.98 -20.12 3.06
N LEU A 101 11.71 -19.93 2.66
CA LEU A 101 11.00 -18.68 2.91
C LEU A 101 10.89 -18.41 4.42
N GLN A 102 10.48 -19.42 5.18
CA GLN A 102 10.37 -19.33 6.65
C GLN A 102 11.70 -19.00 7.32
N ARG A 103 12.81 -19.58 6.83
CA ARG A 103 14.16 -19.22 7.28
C ARG A 103 14.51 -17.78 6.90
N GLY A 104 14.26 -17.40 5.65
CA GLY A 104 14.55 -16.06 5.11
C GLY A 104 13.84 -14.94 5.86
N ILE A 105 12.57 -15.13 6.25
CA ILE A 105 11.83 -14.15 7.07
C ILE A 105 12.55 -13.90 8.40
N ARG A 106 12.91 -14.98 9.11
CA ARG A 106 13.58 -14.86 10.41
C ARG A 106 14.98 -14.27 10.29
N ASP A 107 15.73 -14.66 9.26
CA ASP A 107 17.07 -14.16 9.02
C ASP A 107 17.05 -12.68 8.63
N MET A 108 16.09 -12.26 7.81
CA MET A 108 15.86 -10.86 7.49
C MET A 108 15.55 -10.04 8.75
N ALA A 109 14.63 -10.51 9.59
CA ALA A 109 14.32 -9.83 10.85
C ALA A 109 15.56 -9.65 11.73
N ARG A 110 16.39 -10.69 11.87
CA ARG A 110 17.65 -10.63 12.62
C ARG A 110 18.62 -9.61 12.02
N VAL A 111 18.78 -9.59 10.70
CA VAL A 111 19.67 -8.64 10.02
C VAL A 111 19.20 -7.22 10.22
N LEU A 112 17.91 -6.95 10.07
CA LEU A 112 17.33 -5.62 10.29
C LEU A 112 17.61 -5.10 11.71
N LEU A 113 17.35 -5.93 12.71
CA LEU A 113 17.65 -5.61 14.11
C LEU A 113 19.15 -5.40 14.34
N ALA A 114 19.99 -6.28 13.81
CA ALA A 114 21.45 -6.20 13.95
C ALA A 114 22.03 -4.94 13.27
N CYS A 115 21.42 -4.49 12.18
CA CYS A 115 21.83 -3.27 11.48
C CYS A 115 21.39 -1.99 12.19
N GLY A 116 20.47 -2.05 13.16
CA GLY A 116 20.03 -0.88 13.93
C GLY A 116 18.60 -0.41 13.66
N VAL A 117 17.74 -1.29 13.11
CA VAL A 117 16.29 -1.08 13.21
C VAL A 117 15.88 -1.30 14.67
N ASP A 118 15.35 -0.24 15.30
CA ASP A 118 14.89 -0.24 16.69
C ASP A 118 13.36 -0.36 16.73
N PRO A 119 12.80 -1.48 17.23
CA PRO A 119 11.35 -1.66 17.38
C PRO A 119 10.68 -0.67 18.33
N ARG A 120 11.45 0.09 19.12
CA ARG A 120 10.92 1.15 19.99
C ARG A 120 10.70 2.46 19.24
N ARG A 121 11.28 2.60 18.06
CA ARG A 121 11.21 3.81 17.21
C ARG A 121 10.45 3.58 15.90
N SER A 122 10.25 2.32 15.54
CA SER A 122 9.60 1.92 14.30
C SER A 122 8.82 0.62 14.48
N HIS A 123 7.81 0.42 13.64
CA HIS A 123 7.02 -0.80 13.59
C HIS A 123 7.68 -1.77 12.62
N LEU A 124 8.26 -2.86 13.12
CA LEU A 124 8.80 -3.94 12.29
C LEU A 124 7.86 -5.15 12.34
N PHE A 125 7.35 -5.57 11.19
CA PHE A 125 6.38 -6.68 11.10
C PHE A 125 6.52 -7.50 9.81
N VAL A 126 5.89 -8.67 9.77
CA VAL A 126 5.82 -9.55 8.59
C VAL A 126 4.50 -9.33 7.86
N GLN A 127 4.54 -9.19 6.53
CA GLN A 127 3.36 -8.83 5.74
C GLN A 127 2.20 -9.82 5.90
N SER A 128 2.48 -11.13 5.86
CA SER A 128 1.46 -12.18 6.00
C SER A 128 0.81 -12.25 7.38
N GLU A 129 1.40 -11.65 8.43
CA GLU A 129 0.82 -11.62 9.77
C GLU A 129 -0.30 -10.57 9.92
N VAL A 130 -0.47 -9.70 8.91
CA VAL A 130 -1.49 -8.65 8.88
C VAL A 130 -2.42 -8.94 7.68
N PRO A 131 -3.54 -9.66 7.89
CA PRO A 131 -4.41 -10.15 6.82
C PRO A 131 -5.02 -9.03 5.97
N GLU A 132 -5.15 -7.82 6.53
CA GLU A 132 -5.66 -6.64 5.86
C GLU A 132 -4.86 -6.29 4.59
N HIS A 133 -3.57 -6.65 4.51
CA HIS A 133 -2.80 -6.47 3.28
C HIS A 133 -3.36 -7.29 2.12
N SER A 134 -3.71 -8.56 2.37
CA SER A 134 -4.26 -9.47 1.35
C SER A 134 -5.69 -9.07 0.96
N GLU A 135 -6.50 -8.69 1.94
CA GLU A 135 -7.88 -8.24 1.72
C GLU A 135 -7.92 -6.96 0.88
N LEU A 136 -7.11 -5.97 1.24
CA LEU A 136 -7.03 -4.72 0.50
C LEU A 136 -6.45 -4.93 -0.90
N ALA A 137 -5.44 -5.79 -1.04
CA ALA A 137 -4.89 -6.14 -2.36
C ALA A 137 -5.96 -6.74 -3.27
N TRP A 138 -6.86 -7.58 -2.74
CA TRP A 138 -7.98 -8.13 -3.50
C TRP A 138 -8.94 -7.03 -3.98
N ILE A 139 -9.37 -6.14 -3.08
CA ILE A 139 -10.28 -5.03 -3.41
C ILE A 139 -9.67 -4.08 -4.45
N LEU A 140 -8.38 -3.77 -4.33
CA LEU A 140 -7.67 -2.92 -5.29
C LEU A 140 -7.45 -3.64 -6.63
N GLY A 141 -7.22 -4.96 -6.60
CA GLY A 141 -7.15 -5.79 -7.80
C GLY A 141 -8.42 -5.70 -8.64
N CYS A 142 -9.60 -5.74 -8.01
CA CYS A 142 -10.89 -5.58 -8.70
C CYS A 142 -11.08 -4.20 -9.36
N GLN A 143 -10.34 -3.18 -8.92
CA GLN A 143 -10.41 -1.82 -9.44
C GLN A 143 -9.28 -1.48 -10.43
N THR A 144 -8.32 -2.40 -10.64
CA THR A 144 -7.14 -2.15 -11.48
C THR A 144 -7.30 -2.78 -12.85
N PRO A 145 -7.38 -2.00 -13.95
CA PRO A 145 -7.53 -2.56 -15.29
C PRO A 145 -6.27 -3.31 -15.75
N MET A 146 -6.43 -4.44 -16.44
CA MET A 146 -5.30 -5.21 -17.00
C MET A 146 -4.40 -4.38 -17.93
N GLY A 147 -4.96 -3.40 -18.64
CA GLY A 147 -4.18 -2.50 -19.49
C GLY A 147 -3.16 -1.64 -18.73
N TRP A 148 -3.35 -1.42 -17.43
CA TRP A 148 -2.39 -0.69 -16.59
C TRP A 148 -1.20 -1.58 -16.23
N LEU A 149 -1.45 -2.83 -15.85
CA LEU A 149 -0.42 -3.84 -15.58
C LEU A 149 0.45 -4.07 -16.81
N ASN A 150 -0.15 -4.21 -17.99
CA ASN A 150 0.57 -4.43 -19.25
C ASN A 150 1.49 -3.27 -19.67
N ARG A 151 1.42 -2.09 -19.03
CA ARG A 151 2.35 -0.98 -19.26
C ARG A 151 3.52 -0.95 -18.29
N MET A 152 3.47 -1.73 -17.21
CA MET A 152 4.56 -1.81 -16.24
C MET A 152 5.74 -2.60 -16.82
N THR A 153 6.93 -2.00 -16.84
CA THR A 153 8.14 -2.65 -17.37
C THR A 153 8.46 -3.94 -16.63
N GLN A 154 8.37 -3.95 -15.29
CA GLN A 154 8.65 -5.16 -14.51
C GLN A 154 7.66 -6.29 -14.79
N TRP A 155 6.39 -5.95 -15.05
CA TRP A 155 5.38 -6.92 -15.43
C TRP A 155 5.65 -7.55 -16.80
N LYS A 156 6.07 -6.74 -17.78
CA LYS A 156 6.46 -7.24 -19.10
C LYS A 156 7.64 -8.20 -19.02
N VAL A 157 8.70 -7.81 -18.29
CA VAL A 157 9.87 -8.66 -18.08
C VAL A 157 9.47 -9.99 -17.44
N ALA A 158 8.65 -9.96 -16.38
CA ALA A 158 8.19 -11.18 -15.72
C ALA A 158 7.35 -12.09 -16.63
N ILE A 159 6.51 -11.52 -17.51
CA ILE A 159 5.75 -12.29 -18.51
C ILE A 159 6.69 -12.91 -19.54
N ASP A 160 7.66 -12.15 -20.03
CA ASP A 160 8.60 -12.62 -21.05
C ASP A 160 9.46 -13.77 -20.49
N GLU A 161 9.99 -13.63 -19.27
CA GLU A 161 10.71 -14.70 -18.56
C GLU A 161 9.84 -15.95 -18.35
N ALA A 162 8.57 -15.77 -17.95
CA ALA A 162 7.64 -16.88 -17.77
C ALA A 162 7.31 -17.61 -19.08
N ARG A 163 7.25 -16.89 -20.21
CA ARG A 163 7.06 -17.49 -21.54
C ARG A 163 8.27 -18.31 -21.95
N ASP A 164 9.49 -17.79 -21.72
CA ASP A 164 10.72 -18.50 -22.06
C ASP A 164 10.84 -19.81 -21.27
N HIS A 165 10.52 -19.79 -19.97
CA HIS A 165 10.54 -20.99 -19.13
C HIS A 165 9.49 -22.04 -19.54
N ALA A 166 8.33 -21.59 -20.02
CA ALA A 166 7.30 -22.48 -20.54
C ALA A 166 7.74 -23.15 -21.86
N VAL A 167 8.44 -22.42 -22.73
CA VAL A 167 8.99 -22.97 -23.98
C VAL A 167 10.10 -23.98 -23.69
N ASP A 168 11.03 -23.68 -22.79
CA ASP A 168 12.10 -24.61 -22.39
C ASP A 168 11.55 -25.92 -21.80
N THR A 169 10.50 -25.84 -20.97
CA THR A 169 9.87 -27.03 -20.38
C THR A 169 9.19 -27.91 -21.43
N VAL A 170 8.66 -27.31 -22.51
CA VAL A 170 7.96 -28.01 -23.60
C VAL A 170 8.95 -28.55 -24.65
N GLU A 171 10.09 -27.89 -24.88
CA GLU A 171 11.13 -28.38 -25.79
C GLU A 171 12.09 -29.40 -25.14
N HIS A 172 12.26 -29.39 -23.81
CA HIS A 172 13.11 -30.33 -23.07
C HIS A 172 12.44 -31.46 -22.23
N PRO A 173 11.26 -32.02 -22.54
CA PRO A 173 10.73 -33.17 -21.79
C PRO A 173 11.52 -34.48 -22.01
N TYR A 174 12.49 -34.52 -22.93
CA TYR A 174 13.26 -35.72 -23.29
C TYR A 174 14.76 -35.69 -22.94
N ALA A 175 15.29 -34.59 -22.38
CA ALA A 175 16.74 -34.47 -22.16
C ALA A 175 17.25 -35.14 -20.87
N ASN A 176 16.37 -35.62 -19.98
CA ASN A 176 16.76 -36.22 -18.69
C ASN A 176 16.58 -37.75 -18.61
N ARG A 177 16.53 -38.45 -19.76
CA ARG A 177 16.36 -39.92 -19.81
C ARG A 177 17.65 -40.72 -20.08
N TYR A 178 18.78 -40.05 -20.16
CA TYR A 178 20.09 -40.69 -20.28
C TYR A 178 21.07 -39.98 -19.36
N HIS A 179 21.16 -40.40 -18.09
CA HIS A 179 22.39 -40.45 -17.27
C HIS A 179 22.08 -41.16 -15.95
#